data_AF-A0A089NGN2-F1
#
_entry.id   AF-A0A089NGN2-F1
#
_cell.length_a   1.000
_cell.length_b   1.000
_cell.length_c   1.000
_cell.angle_alpha   90.00
_cell.angle_beta   90.00
_cell.angle_gamma   90.00
#
_symmetry.space_group_name_H-M   'P 1'
#
loop_
_entity.id
_entity.type
_entity.pdbx_description
1 polymer ?
#
loop_
_entity_poly.entity_id
_entity_poly.type
_entity_poly.pdbx_seq_one_letter_code
_entity_poly.pdbx_strand_id
1 'polypeptide(L)'
;MNSWMQFNFQEANSPLMEQMIFFHDHTLMILVIITTTIAYIMTSSVMNKFINRYMLESQKIELIWTIMPTITLLFIALPSLRILYLMDEIYEPMLTIKSIGQQWFWSYEYSDFKNVEFDSYMKPTNELEESEFRLLDVDNRIILPMKTPIRMLI
;
A
#
# COMPACT_ATOMS: atom_id res chain seq x y z
N MET A 1 8.56 -10.54 -4.04
CA MET A 1 9.49 -9.84 -4.97
C MET A 1 8.72 -9.45 -6.20
N ASN A 2 9.07 -8.31 -6.80
CA ASN A 2 8.40 -7.85 -8.02
C ASN A 2 8.80 -8.73 -9.21
N SER A 3 7.81 -9.21 -9.95
CA SER A 3 8.03 -9.81 -11.25
C SER A 3 8.11 -8.71 -12.33
N TRP A 4 8.64 -9.08 -13.49
CA TRP A 4 8.68 -8.19 -14.64
C TRP A 4 7.26 -7.78 -15.04
N MET A 5 7.05 -6.49 -15.33
CA MET A 5 5.76 -5.94 -15.77
C MET A 5 4.61 -6.18 -14.76
N GLN A 6 4.91 -6.16 -13.47
CA GLN A 6 3.88 -6.27 -12.44
C GLN A 6 3.12 -4.94 -12.27
N PHE A 7 1.80 -4.97 -12.51
CA PHE A 7 0.91 -3.81 -12.33
C PHE A 7 0.26 -3.74 -10.95
N ASN A 8 0.06 -4.88 -10.28
CA ASN A 8 -0.58 -4.99 -8.97
C ASN A 8 0.44 -5.04 -7.84
N PHE A 9 -0.02 -5.06 -6.58
CA PHE A 9 0.83 -5.31 -5.43
C PHE A 9 1.51 -6.69 -5.49
N GLN A 10 2.60 -6.84 -4.74
CA GLN A 10 3.18 -8.15 -4.44
C GLN A 10 2.21 -8.99 -3.63
N GLU A 11 2.35 -10.31 -3.76
CA GLU A 11 1.63 -11.27 -2.91
C GLU A 11 1.84 -10.95 -1.42
N ALA A 12 0.75 -10.98 -0.66
CA ALA A 12 0.78 -10.64 0.75
C ALA A 12 1.51 -11.72 1.57
N ASN A 13 2.51 -11.29 2.35
CA ASN A 13 3.22 -12.15 3.31
C ASN A 13 2.76 -11.94 4.77
N SER A 14 1.78 -11.07 5.00
CA SER A 14 1.21 -10.80 6.32
C SER A 14 -0.31 -10.55 6.21
N PRO A 15 -1.10 -10.85 7.26
CA PRO A 15 -2.54 -10.60 7.26
C PRO A 15 -2.90 -9.12 7.05
N LEU A 16 -2.07 -8.20 7.56
CA LEU A 16 -2.25 -6.77 7.36
C LEU A 16 -2.09 -6.37 5.89
N MET A 17 -1.09 -6.92 5.19
CA MET A 17 -0.92 -6.65 3.76
C MET A 17 -2.10 -7.18 2.94
N GLU A 18 -2.67 -8.32 3.31
CA GLU A 18 -3.87 -8.87 2.66
C GLU A 18 -5.06 -7.90 2.82
N GLN A 19 -5.30 -7.38 4.03
CA GLN A 19 -6.33 -6.36 4.26
C GLN A 19 -6.08 -5.06 3.48
N MET A 20 -4.82 -4.65 3.34
CA MET A 20 -4.44 -3.48 2.53
C MET A 20 -4.72 -3.70 1.05
N ILE A 21 -4.50 -4.90 0.51
CA ILE A 21 -4.85 -5.25 -0.88
C ILE A 21 -6.38 -5.19 -1.07
N PHE A 22 -7.17 -5.77 -0.16
CA PHE A 22 -8.63 -5.67 -0.25
C PHE A 22 -9.15 -4.23 -0.16
N PHE A 23 -8.54 -3.41 0.70
CA PHE A 23 -8.88 -1.99 0.79
C PHE A 23 -8.53 -1.26 -0.49
N HIS A 24 -7.34 -1.49 -1.05
CA HIS A 24 -6.94 -0.93 -2.32
C HIS A 24 -7.95 -1.28 -3.42
N ASP A 25 -8.30 -2.56 -3.56
CA ASP A 25 -9.24 -3.01 -4.61
C ASP A 25 -10.62 -2.38 -4.44
N HIS A 26 -11.09 -2.23 -3.20
CA HIS A 26 -12.32 -1.51 -2.90
C HIS A 26 -12.25 -0.03 -3.33
N THR A 27 -11.17 0.68 -2.99
CA THR A 27 -10.99 2.08 -3.39
C THR A 27 -10.83 2.24 -4.90
N LEU A 28 -10.09 1.34 -5.55
CA LEU A 28 -9.87 1.34 -6.98
C LEU A 28 -11.19 1.11 -7.73
N MET A 29 -12.04 0.19 -7.26
CA MET A 29 -13.38 -0.02 -7.83
C MET A 29 -14.19 1.28 -7.81
N ILE A 30 -14.22 2.00 -6.68
CA ILE A 30 -14.94 3.29 -6.57
C ILE A 30 -14.36 4.33 -7.54
N LEU A 31 -13.03 4.45 -7.61
CA LEU A 31 -12.36 5.38 -8.52
C LEU A 31 -12.66 5.06 -10.00
N VAL A 32 -12.68 3.78 -10.39
CA VAL A 32 -13.04 3.37 -11.75
C VAL A 32 -14.49 3.75 -12.07
N ILE A 33 -15.43 3.58 -11.13
CA ILE A 33 -16.82 4.00 -11.32
C ILE A 33 -16.91 5.52 -11.50
N ILE A 34 -16.23 6.31 -10.67
CA ILE A 34 -16.26 7.79 -10.77
C ILE A 34 -15.62 8.26 -12.09
N THR A 35 -14.46 7.73 -12.45
CA THR A 35 -13.76 8.13 -13.67
C THR A 35 -14.53 7.74 -14.93
N THR A 36 -15.12 6.55 -14.99
CA THR A 36 -15.95 6.11 -16.12
C THR A 36 -17.23 6.93 -16.26
N THR A 37 -17.91 7.27 -15.16
CA THR A 37 -19.11 8.11 -15.19
C THR A 37 -18.80 9.53 -15.67
N ILE A 38 -17.71 10.14 -15.19
CA ILE A 38 -17.27 11.46 -15.66
C ILE A 38 -16.89 11.40 -17.15
N ALA A 39 -16.13 10.38 -17.56
CA ALA A 39 -15.77 10.20 -18.97
C ALA A 39 -17.01 10.06 -19.87
N TYR A 40 -18.03 9.34 -19.41
CA TYR A 40 -19.31 9.22 -20.11
C TYR A 40 -20.08 10.55 -20.21
N ILE A 41 -20.18 11.32 -19.12
CA ILE A 41 -20.83 12.65 -19.13
C ILE A 41 -20.09 13.60 -20.07
N MET A 42 -18.76 13.60 -20.04
CA MET A 42 -17.95 14.44 -20.92
C MET A 42 -18.14 14.08 -22.39
N THR A 43 -18.03 12.79 -22.74
CA THR A 43 -18.22 12.34 -24.13
C THR A 43 -19.64 12.61 -24.66
N SER A 44 -20.67 12.36 -23.84
CA SER A 44 -22.05 12.65 -24.23
C SER A 44 -22.32 14.15 -24.39
N SER A 45 -21.73 15.01 -23.55
CA SER A 45 -21.86 16.47 -23.68
C SER A 45 -21.26 17.01 -24.97
N VAL A 46 -20.11 16.48 -25.39
CA VAL A 46 -19.43 16.87 -26.64
C VAL A 46 -20.21 16.40 -27.87
N MET A 47 -20.84 15.22 -27.80
CA MET A 47 -21.63 14.67 -28.91
C MET A 47 -23.04 15.26 -29.01
N ASN A 48 -23.50 15.98 -27.99
CA ASN A 48 -24.85 16.54 -27.96
C ASN A 48 -24.99 17.74 -28.91
N LYS A 49 -26.02 17.71 -29.76
CA LYS A 49 -26.32 18.79 -30.73
C LYS A 49 -27.34 19.81 -30.20
N PHE A 50 -28.07 19.48 -29.14
CA PHE A 50 -29.13 20.35 -28.61
C PHE A 50 -28.54 21.44 -27.70
N ILE A 51 -28.95 22.69 -27.93
CA ILE A 51 -28.45 23.85 -27.19
C ILE A 51 -29.53 24.34 -26.23
N ASN A 52 -29.20 24.42 -24.94
CA ASN A 52 -30.02 25.10 -23.93
C ASN A 52 -29.25 26.26 -23.32
N ARG A 53 -29.78 27.49 -23.46
CA ARG A 53 -29.17 28.73 -22.96
C ARG A 53 -29.78 29.26 -21.66
N TYR A 54 -30.90 28.69 -21.21
CA TYR A 54 -31.68 29.24 -20.08
C TYR A 54 -31.40 28.55 -18.74
N MET A 55 -30.60 27.47 -18.71
CA MET A 55 -30.17 26.83 -17.46
C MET A 55 -28.97 27.57 -16.87
N LEU A 56 -29.24 28.64 -16.11
CA LEU A 56 -28.21 29.42 -15.41
C LEU A 56 -27.90 28.85 -14.03
N GLU A 57 -28.91 28.36 -13.32
CA GLU A 57 -28.76 27.78 -11.98
C GLU A 57 -29.67 26.56 -11.80
N SER A 58 -29.21 25.60 -11.01
CA SER A 58 -30.02 24.45 -10.60
C SER A 58 -29.59 23.95 -9.24
N GLN A 59 -30.16 24.56 -8.20
CA GLN A 59 -29.94 24.18 -6.80
C GLN A 59 -30.16 22.68 -6.54
N LYS A 60 -31.10 22.05 -7.25
CA LYS A 60 -31.36 20.61 -7.13
C LYS A 60 -30.18 19.76 -7.60
N ILE A 61 -29.49 20.15 -8.67
CA ILE A 61 -28.32 19.42 -9.19
C ILE A 61 -27.12 19.64 -8.26
N GLU A 62 -26.96 20.86 -7.76
CA GLU A 62 -25.89 21.21 -6.83
C GLU A 62 -25.96 20.39 -5.54
N LEU A 63 -27.17 20.20 -5.01
CA LEU A 63 -27.39 19.37 -3.85
C LEU A 63 -27.02 17.90 -4.12
N ILE A 64 -27.41 17.36 -5.27
CA ILE A 64 -27.11 15.97 -5.64
C ILE A 64 -25.60 15.74 -5.78
N TRP A 65 -24.88 16.61 -6.51
CA TRP A 65 -23.44 16.43 -6.72
C TRP A 65 -22.60 16.74 -5.48
N THR A 66 -23.19 17.31 -4.42
CA THR A 66 -22.48 17.57 -3.15
C THR A 66 -22.66 16.39 -2.20
N ILE A 67 -23.88 15.86 -2.10
CA ILE A 67 -24.20 14.73 -1.23
C ILE A 67 -23.59 13.43 -1.77
N MET A 68 -23.65 13.18 -3.08
CA MET A 68 -23.15 11.94 -3.68
C MET A 68 -21.65 11.71 -3.36
N PRO A 69 -20.72 12.65 -3.63
CA PRO A 69 -19.31 12.47 -3.28
C PRO A 69 -19.08 12.32 -1.77
N THR A 70 -19.81 13.06 -0.95
CA THR A 70 -19.70 12.98 0.51
C THR A 70 -19.99 11.57 1.02
N ILE A 71 -21.04 10.93 0.48
CA ILE A 71 -21.37 9.54 0.80
C ILE A 71 -20.28 8.58 0.31
N THR A 72 -19.76 8.77 -0.91
CA THR A 72 -18.68 7.90 -1.43
C THR A 72 -17.40 7.98 -0.58
N LEU A 73 -17.04 9.17 -0.08
CA LEU A 73 -15.89 9.34 0.81
C LEU A 73 -16.09 8.62 2.14
N LEU A 74 -17.31 8.63 2.68
CA LEU A 74 -17.62 7.89 3.91
C LEU A 74 -17.42 6.37 3.73
N PHE A 75 -17.81 5.82 2.57
CA PHE A 75 -17.57 4.40 2.25
C PHE A 75 -16.08 4.06 2.16
N ILE A 76 -15.23 4.98 1.70
CA ILE A 76 -13.78 4.79 1.68
C ILE A 76 -13.18 4.92 3.10
N ALA A 77 -13.65 5.89 3.87
CA ALA A 77 -13.08 6.22 5.18
C ALA A 77 -13.29 5.12 6.22
N LEU A 78 -14.46 4.48 6.25
CA LEU A 78 -14.78 3.44 7.25
C LEU A 78 -13.80 2.23 7.24
N PRO A 79 -13.56 1.53 6.11
CA PRO A 79 -12.60 0.44 6.07
C PRO A 79 -11.16 0.95 6.29
N SER A 80 -10.83 2.15 5.82
CA SER A 80 -9.51 2.76 6.02
C SER A 80 -9.17 2.95 7.50
N LEU A 81 -10.09 3.55 8.26
CA LEU A 81 -9.91 3.77 9.71
C LEU A 81 -9.82 2.45 10.47
N ARG A 82 -10.63 1.45 10.09
CA ARG A 82 -10.55 0.12 10.70
C ARG A 82 -9.16 -0.49 10.53
N ILE A 83 -8.58 -0.43 9.33
CA ILE A 83 -7.24 -0.98 9.08
C ILE A 83 -6.18 -0.20 9.86
N LEU A 84 -6.30 1.13 9.93
CA LEU A 84 -5.38 1.96 10.72
C LEU A 84 -5.31 1.50 12.18
N TYR A 85 -6.46 1.26 12.81
CA TYR A 85 -6.48 0.76 14.19
C TYR A 85 -5.93 -0.67 14.31
N LEU A 86 -6.20 -1.55 13.35
CA LEU A 86 -5.61 -2.90 13.33
C LEU A 86 -4.08 -2.89 13.19
N MET A 87 -3.52 -1.88 12.53
CA MET A 87 -2.07 -1.73 12.40
C MET A 87 -1.40 -1.23 13.69
N ASP A 88 -2.12 -0.43 14.48
CA ASP A 88 -1.61 0.14 15.73
C ASP A 88 -1.70 -0.85 16.91
N GLU A 89 -2.53 -1.88 16.79
CA GLU A 89 -2.60 -2.98 17.77
C GLU A 89 -1.29 -3.81 17.75
N ILE A 90 -0.36 -3.46 18.63
CA ILE A 90 0.84 -4.27 18.88
C ILE A 90 0.46 -5.42 19.84
N TYR A 91 0.24 -6.60 19.27
CA TYR A 91 0.18 -7.85 20.02
C TYR A 91 1.51 -8.12 20.71
N GLU A 92 1.47 -8.79 21.87
CA GLU A 92 2.66 -9.23 22.62
C GLU A 92 3.66 -9.94 21.68
N PRO A 93 4.79 -9.29 21.31
CA PRO A 93 5.70 -9.85 20.34
C PRO A 93 6.54 -10.94 21.00
N MET A 94 6.82 -12.01 20.25
CA MET A 94 7.68 -13.11 20.70
C MET A 94 9.16 -12.83 20.47
N LEU A 95 9.47 -11.92 19.54
CA LEU A 95 10.83 -11.54 19.18
C LEU A 95 10.89 -10.03 18.91
N THR A 96 11.92 -9.36 19.46
CA THR A 96 12.24 -7.97 19.16
C THR A 96 13.58 -7.88 18.42
N ILE A 97 13.60 -7.14 17.31
CA ILE A 97 14.79 -6.87 16.51
C ILE A 97 14.91 -5.37 16.31
N LYS A 98 16.12 -4.87 16.48
CA LYS A 98 16.46 -3.49 16.19
C LYS A 98 17.19 -3.41 14.86
N SER A 99 16.75 -2.51 13.99
CA SER A 99 17.29 -2.26 12.67
C SER A 99 17.90 -0.86 12.65
N ILE A 100 19.22 -0.78 12.65
CA ILE A 100 19.96 0.48 12.69
C ILE A 100 20.39 0.82 11.27
N GLY A 101 19.84 1.92 10.74
CA GLY A 101 20.25 2.44 9.43
C GLY A 101 21.57 3.19 9.54
N GLN A 102 22.58 2.74 8.80
CA GLN A 102 23.85 3.44 8.62
C GLN A 102 23.98 3.97 7.19
N GLN A 103 25.07 4.66 6.88
CA GLN A 103 25.29 5.18 5.54
C GLN A 103 25.54 4.03 4.55
N TRP A 104 24.50 3.68 3.78
CA TRP A 104 24.46 2.66 2.72
C TRP A 104 24.44 1.19 3.17
N PHE A 105 24.18 0.90 4.44
CA PHE A 105 23.96 -0.46 4.93
C PHE A 105 23.07 -0.47 6.17
N TRP A 106 22.65 -1.66 6.59
CA TRP A 106 21.82 -1.86 7.77
C TRP A 106 22.53 -2.77 8.76
N SER A 107 22.46 -2.44 10.05
CA SER A 107 22.90 -3.31 11.14
C SER A 107 21.68 -3.84 11.88
N TYR A 108 21.65 -5.14 12.16
CA TYR A 108 20.55 -5.78 12.87
C TYR A 108 21.02 -6.32 14.22
N GLU A 109 20.26 -6.03 15.27
CA GLU A 109 20.52 -6.48 16.64
C GLU A 109 19.30 -7.26 17.16
N TYR A 110 19.50 -8.52 17.55
CA TYR A 110 18.46 -9.33 18.17
C TYR A 110 18.52 -9.15 19.70
N SER A 111 17.70 -8.25 20.24
CA SER A 111 17.79 -7.84 21.65
C SER A 111 17.46 -8.95 22.65
N ASP A 112 16.67 -9.95 22.24
CA ASP A 112 16.24 -11.04 23.12
C ASP A 112 17.32 -12.12 23.30
N PHE A 113 18.31 -12.14 22.41
CA PHE A 113 19.46 -13.04 22.47
C PHE A 113 20.71 -12.28 22.91
N LYS A 114 21.62 -12.97 23.61
CA LYS A 114 22.90 -12.36 23.98
C LYS A 114 23.82 -12.30 22.75
N ASN A 115 24.24 -11.09 22.40
CA ASN A 115 25.32 -10.80 21.45
C ASN A 115 25.11 -11.31 20.01
N VAL A 116 23.89 -11.16 19.48
CA VAL A 116 23.63 -11.41 18.06
C VAL A 116 23.41 -10.07 17.36
N GLU A 117 24.49 -9.55 16.79
CA GLU A 117 24.51 -8.37 15.94
C GLU A 117 25.30 -8.65 14.66
N PHE A 118 24.85 -8.11 13.54
CA PHE A 118 25.59 -8.16 12.28
C PHE A 118 25.21 -7.02 11.34
N ASP A 119 26.11 -6.72 10.41
CA ASP A 119 25.88 -5.79 9.32
C ASP A 119 25.43 -6.52 8.06
N SER A 120 24.56 -5.86 7.30
CA SER A 120 23.96 -6.34 6.05
C SER A 120 24.27 -5.34 4.94
N TYR A 121 25.20 -5.72 4.06
CA TYR A 121 25.64 -4.96 2.89
C TYR A 121 25.07 -5.56 1.62
N MET A 122 24.80 -4.70 0.64
CA MET A 122 24.42 -5.14 -0.71
C MET A 122 25.59 -5.87 -1.37
N LYS A 123 25.33 -7.06 -1.93
CA LYS A 123 26.35 -7.81 -2.66
C LYS A 123 26.77 -7.07 -3.96
N PRO A 124 28.07 -6.88 -4.21
CA PRO A 124 28.56 -6.34 -5.47
C PRO A 124 28.14 -7.22 -6.64
N THR A 125 27.88 -6.61 -7.80
CA THR A 125 27.41 -7.34 -8.99
C THR A 125 28.38 -8.42 -9.50
N ASN A 126 29.66 -8.29 -9.16
CA ASN A 126 30.70 -9.23 -9.58
C ASN A 126 30.74 -10.51 -8.72
N GLU A 127 30.12 -10.47 -7.54
CA GLU A 127 30.10 -11.57 -6.56
C GLU A 127 28.74 -12.29 -6.52
N LEU A 128 27.80 -11.87 -7.37
CA LEU A 128 26.46 -12.46 -7.42
C LEU A 128 26.50 -13.87 -8.01
N GLU A 129 25.80 -14.79 -7.35
CA GLU A 129 25.52 -16.12 -7.89
C GLU A 129 24.39 -16.06 -8.94
N GLU A 130 24.26 -17.09 -9.80
CA GLU A 130 23.23 -17.11 -10.85
C GLU A 130 21.78 -17.02 -10.32
N SER A 131 21.56 -17.40 -9.06
CA SER A 131 20.25 -17.36 -8.40
C SER A 131 19.96 -16.03 -7.69
N GLU A 132 20.94 -15.12 -7.64
CA GLU A 132 20.85 -13.88 -6.88
C GLU A 132 20.36 -12.69 -7.72
N PHE A 133 19.65 -11.80 -7.04
CA PHE A 133 19.05 -10.62 -7.64
C PHE A 133 19.98 -9.42 -7.52
N ARG A 134 20.29 -8.84 -8.69
CA ARG A 134 21.06 -7.60 -8.79
C ARG A 134 20.42 -6.47 -7.98
N LEU A 135 21.21 -5.85 -7.10
CA LEU A 135 20.83 -4.74 -6.20
C LEU A 135 19.83 -5.08 -5.08
N LEU A 136 19.45 -6.34 -4.90
CA LEU A 136 18.53 -6.75 -3.84
C LEU A 136 19.18 -7.70 -2.84
N ASP A 137 20.10 -8.54 -3.31
CA ASP A 137 20.77 -9.48 -2.43
C ASP A 137 21.84 -8.83 -1.56
N VAL A 138 21.93 -9.37 -0.35
CA VAL A 138 22.83 -8.94 0.71
C VAL A 138 23.72 -10.09 1.16
N ASP A 139 24.85 -9.75 1.77
CA ASP A 139 25.78 -10.72 2.35
C ASP A 139 25.15 -11.51 3.52
N ASN A 140 24.60 -10.79 4.51
CA ASN A 140 23.95 -11.33 5.68
C ASN A 140 22.46 -10.99 5.65
N ARG A 141 21.62 -12.01 5.44
CA ARG A 141 20.16 -11.87 5.47
C ARG A 141 19.65 -11.95 6.91
N ILE A 142 18.62 -11.18 7.22
CA ILE A 142 17.89 -11.31 8.48
C ILE A 142 17.14 -12.65 8.48
N ILE A 143 17.37 -13.45 9.52
CA ILE A 143 16.67 -14.73 9.71
C ILE A 143 15.54 -14.50 10.70
N LEU A 144 14.32 -14.84 10.30
CA LEU A 144 13.11 -14.64 11.10
C LEU A 144 12.29 -15.94 11.18
N PRO A 145 11.73 -16.27 12.36
CA PRO A 145 10.81 -17.40 12.50
C PRO A 145 9.45 -17.10 11.83
N MET A 146 8.98 -18.04 11.02
CA MET A 146 7.66 -17.93 10.38
C MET A 146 6.52 -18.02 11.40
N LYS A 147 5.39 -17.35 11.10
CA LYS A 147 4.14 -17.39 11.88
C LYS A 147 4.29 -16.93 13.34
N THR A 148 5.22 -16.02 13.63
CA THR A 148 5.38 -15.42 14.95
C THR A 148 5.22 -13.90 14.87
N PRO A 149 4.61 -13.25 15.88
CA PRO A 149 4.56 -11.80 15.96
C PRO A 149 5.95 -11.27 16.33
N ILE A 150 6.52 -10.45 15.45
CA ILE A 150 7.86 -9.86 15.60
C ILE A 150 7.69 -8.35 15.72
N ARG A 151 8.35 -7.75 16.71
CA ARG A 151 8.48 -6.29 16.83
C ARG A 151 9.78 -5.85 16.19
N MET A 152 9.67 -5.04 15.15
CA MET A 152 10.82 -4.34 14.57
C MET A 152 10.90 -2.94 15.20
N LEU A 153 12.07 -2.60 15.73
CA LEU A 153 12.42 -1.25 16.12
C LEU A 153 13.35 -0.70 15.03
N ILE A 154 12.94 0.39 14.39
CA ILE A 154 13.73 1.07 13.35
C ILE A 154 14.24 2.39 13.94
#